data_AF-A0A917RZS0-F1
#
_entry.id   AF-A0A917RZS0-F1
#
_cell.length_a   1.000
_cell.length_b   1.000
_cell.length_c   1.000
_cell.angle_alpha   90.00
_cell.angle_beta   90.00
_cell.angle_gamma   90.00
#
_symmetry.space_group_name_H-M   'P 1'
#
loop_
_entity.id
_entity.type
_entity.pdbx_description
1 polymer ?
#
loop_
_entity_poly.entity_id
_entity_poly.type
_entity_poly.pdbx_seq_one_letter_code
_entity_poly.pdbx_strand_id
1 'polypeptide(L)'
;MPTSGEFPGIGMPSFEASSSLDGLGPVEMEPPTQDLDSDGILDTFTTSGPDSMSVWTDTDLDGYADQLSVVENDGDYSAWEYHRNPDGTGDWRQTDQGTLGE
;
A
#
# COMPACT_ATOMS: atom_id res chain seq x y z
N MET A 1 14.44 -18.81 5.25
CA MET A 1 14.43 -17.35 5.42
C MET A 1 14.25 -16.77 4.03
N PRO A 2 13.05 -16.31 3.64
CA PRO A 2 12.92 -15.55 2.41
C PRO A 2 13.51 -14.17 2.67
N THR A 3 14.62 -13.89 2.00
CA THR A 3 15.21 -12.56 1.84
C THR A 3 14.26 -11.74 1.00
N SER A 4 13.95 -10.51 1.43
CA SER A 4 13.20 -9.51 0.67
C SER A 4 13.70 -9.52 -0.77
N GLY A 5 12.80 -9.88 -1.68
CA GLY A 5 13.12 -10.20 -3.06
C GLY A 5 13.72 -9.01 -3.77
N GLU A 6 14.95 -9.18 -4.22
CA GLU A 6 15.46 -8.51 -5.42
C GLU A 6 14.47 -8.79 -6.57
N PHE A 7 13.57 -7.86 -6.86
CA PHE A 7 12.90 -7.77 -8.17
C PHE A 7 13.36 -6.49 -8.87
N PRO A 8 14.51 -6.53 -9.57
CA PRO A 8 14.97 -5.40 -10.34
C PRO A 8 14.05 -5.25 -11.56
N GLY A 9 13.27 -4.17 -11.60
CA GLY A 9 12.59 -3.70 -12.81
C GLY A 9 11.19 -4.26 -13.10
N ILE A 10 10.52 -4.86 -12.12
CA ILE A 10 9.08 -5.15 -12.19
C ILE A 10 8.42 -4.34 -11.08
N GLY A 11 7.49 -3.45 -11.45
CA GLY A 11 6.82 -2.54 -10.52
C GLY A 11 6.24 -3.26 -9.31
N MET A 12 5.99 -2.47 -8.26
CA MET A 12 5.36 -2.90 -7.01
C MET A 12 4.32 -4.01 -7.23
N PRO A 13 4.30 -5.05 -6.36
CA PRO A 13 3.32 -6.12 -6.47
C PRO A 13 1.91 -5.53 -6.58
N SER A 14 1.15 -5.99 -7.58
CA SER A 14 -0.29 -5.72 -7.65
C SER A 14 -0.97 -6.56 -6.58
N PHE A 15 -1.67 -5.93 -5.65
CA PHE A 15 -2.45 -6.61 -4.63
C PHE A 15 -3.90 -6.73 -5.09
N GLU A 16 -4.52 -7.86 -4.75
CA GLU A 16 -5.97 -8.04 -4.81
C GLU A 16 -6.55 -7.53 -3.48
N ALA A 17 -7.76 -6.98 -3.51
CA ALA A 17 -8.46 -6.47 -2.34
C ALA A 17 -8.66 -7.57 -1.27
N SER A 18 -8.82 -8.82 -1.70
CA SER A 18 -8.96 -9.98 -0.81
C SER A 18 -7.63 -10.57 -0.29
N SER A 19 -6.48 -10.10 -0.79
CA SER A 19 -5.17 -10.59 -0.35
C SER A 19 -4.85 -10.13 1.06
N SER A 20 -4.29 -11.04 1.87
CA SER A 20 -3.66 -10.65 3.14
C SER A 20 -2.28 -10.05 2.89
N LEU A 21 -1.96 -9.01 3.64
CA LEU A 21 -0.62 -8.38 3.69
C LEU A 21 0.26 -8.92 4.84
N ASP A 22 -0.18 -9.99 5.50
CA ASP A 22 0.56 -10.63 6.59
C ASP A 22 2.01 -10.97 6.18
N GLY A 23 2.97 -10.43 6.93
CA GLY A 23 4.39 -10.70 6.71
C GLY A 23 5.03 -9.96 5.54
N LEU A 24 4.31 -9.03 4.86
CA LEU A 24 4.88 -8.16 3.84
C LEU A 24 5.98 -7.24 4.42
N GLY A 25 5.82 -6.81 5.67
CA GLY A 25 6.71 -5.84 6.31
C GLY A 25 6.52 -4.42 5.76
N PRO A 26 7.43 -3.49 6.11
CA PRO A 26 7.37 -2.12 5.63
C PRO A 26 7.68 -2.06 4.13
N VAL A 27 6.98 -1.17 3.42
CA VAL A 27 7.13 -0.99 1.96
C VAL A 27 7.82 0.34 1.70
N GLU A 28 9.00 0.32 1.08
CA GLU A 28 9.71 1.54 0.67
C GLU A 28 8.94 2.26 -0.43
N MET A 29 8.84 3.58 -0.34
CA MET A 29 8.15 4.38 -1.35
C MET A 29 8.97 4.44 -2.65
N GLU A 30 8.34 4.08 -3.77
CA GLU A 30 8.78 4.59 -5.08
C GLU A 30 8.59 6.11 -5.11
N PRO A 31 9.29 6.86 -5.99
CA PRO A 31 9.18 8.31 -6.04
C PRO A 31 7.70 8.76 -6.08
N PRO A 32 7.19 9.39 -5.02
CA PRO A 32 5.79 9.77 -4.96
C PRO A 32 5.48 10.81 -6.04
N THR A 33 4.26 10.76 -6.54
CA THR A 33 3.82 11.57 -7.70
C THR A 33 2.59 12.41 -7.39
N GLN A 34 1.93 12.12 -6.28
CA GLN A 34 0.71 12.78 -5.85
C GLN A 34 0.87 13.29 -4.43
N ASP A 35 0.27 14.45 -4.19
CA ASP A 35 0.13 15.09 -2.89
C ASP A 35 -1.36 14.95 -2.51
N LEU A 36 -1.68 14.05 -1.59
CA LEU A 36 -3.07 13.69 -1.29
C LEU A 36 -3.71 14.62 -0.25
N ASP A 37 -2.90 15.15 0.67
CA ASP A 37 -3.38 16.04 1.75
C ASP A 37 -3.18 17.54 1.44
N SER A 38 -2.55 17.86 0.31
CA SER A 38 -2.26 19.20 -0.20
C SER A 38 -1.29 20.01 0.67
N ASP A 39 -0.34 19.37 1.32
CA ASP A 39 0.71 20.04 2.11
C ASP A 39 1.88 20.58 1.24
N GLY A 40 1.94 20.19 -0.03
CA GLY A 40 2.96 20.57 -1.02
C GLY A 40 4.12 19.58 -1.16
N ILE A 41 4.10 18.46 -0.43
CA ILE A 41 5.04 17.35 -0.53
C ILE A 41 4.33 16.20 -1.25
N LEU A 42 5.03 15.51 -2.15
CA LEU A 42 4.47 14.31 -2.76
C LEU A 42 4.61 13.17 -1.76
N ASP A 43 3.49 12.58 -1.35
CA ASP A 43 3.39 11.53 -0.33
C ASP A 43 2.79 10.22 -0.87
N THR A 44 2.23 10.26 -2.08
CA THR A 44 1.42 9.16 -2.62
C THR A 44 1.90 8.71 -4.00
N PHE A 45 1.87 7.40 -4.24
CA PHE A 45 1.96 6.83 -5.59
C PHE A 45 0.87 5.80 -5.86
N THR A 46 0.53 5.64 -7.13
CA THR A 46 -0.49 4.71 -7.60
C THR A 46 0.15 3.67 -8.51
N THR A 47 -0.17 2.39 -8.28
CA THR A 47 0.11 1.29 -9.21
C THR A 47 -1.20 0.76 -9.76
N SER A 48 -1.30 0.58 -11.08
CA SER A 48 -2.46 -0.01 -11.74
C SER A 48 -2.07 -1.29 -12.48
N GLY A 49 -2.74 -2.38 -12.16
CA GLY A 49 -2.72 -3.63 -12.91
C GLY A 49 -3.92 -3.75 -13.87
N PRO A 50 -4.07 -4.89 -14.56
CA PRO A 50 -5.20 -5.15 -15.45
C PRO A 50 -6.55 -5.21 -14.72
N ASP A 51 -6.57 -5.66 -13.47
CA ASP A 51 -7.80 -5.94 -12.72
C ASP A 51 -7.91 -5.16 -11.40
N SER A 52 -6.83 -4.50 -10.96
CA SER A 52 -6.80 -3.74 -9.70
C SER A 52 -5.93 -2.48 -9.78
N MET A 53 -6.22 -1.54 -8.89
CA MET A 53 -5.43 -0.35 -8.62
C MET A 53 -5.06 -0.34 -7.14
N SER A 54 -3.80 -0.02 -6.83
CA SER A 54 -3.29 0.13 -5.48
C SER A 54 -2.74 1.54 -5.29
N VAL A 55 -3.13 2.19 -4.20
CA VAL A 55 -2.65 3.51 -3.78
C VAL A 55 -1.86 3.34 -2.50
N TRP A 56 -0.62 3.81 -2.52
CA TRP A 56 0.31 3.77 -1.39
C TRP A 56 0.62 5.17 -0.94
N THR A 57 0.50 5.41 0.37
CA THR A 57 0.67 6.73 0.97
C THR A 57 1.60 6.64 2.16
N ASP A 58 2.54 7.59 2.22
CA ASP A 58 3.46 7.84 3.33
C ASP A 58 3.00 9.13 4.05
N THR A 59 2.17 8.98 5.08
CA THR A 59 1.60 10.10 5.84
C THR A 59 2.57 10.66 6.88
N ASP A 60 3.57 9.88 7.32
CA ASP A 60 4.59 10.32 8.29
C ASP A 60 5.88 10.86 7.64
N LEU A 61 5.98 10.78 6.31
CA LEU A 61 7.05 11.25 5.43
C LEU A 61 8.41 10.66 5.78
N ASP A 62 8.44 9.39 6.21
CA ASP A 62 9.66 8.70 6.56
C ASP A 62 10.23 7.83 5.43
N GLY A 63 9.59 7.85 4.27
CA GLY A 63 9.99 7.15 3.05
C GLY A 63 9.39 5.75 2.93
N TYR A 64 8.50 5.35 3.85
CA TYR A 64 7.81 4.06 3.82
C TYR A 64 6.30 4.29 3.79
N ALA A 65 5.58 3.48 3.01
CA ALA A 65 4.13 3.54 3.00
C ALA A 65 3.55 3.06 4.34
N ASP A 66 2.65 3.84 4.91
CA ASP A 66 1.87 3.49 6.10
C ASP A 66 0.39 3.28 5.81
N GLN A 67 -0.10 3.69 4.64
CA GLN A 67 -1.44 3.37 4.16
C GLN A 67 -1.42 2.72 2.77
N LEU A 68 -2.30 1.73 2.60
CA LEU A 68 -2.58 1.08 1.33
C LEU A 68 -4.09 1.02 1.10
N SER A 69 -4.54 1.46 -0.07
CA SER A 69 -5.89 1.19 -0.58
C SER A 69 -5.81 0.37 -1.86
N VAL A 70 -6.59 -0.69 -1.96
CA VAL A 70 -6.73 -1.52 -3.16
C VAL A 70 -8.15 -1.43 -3.65
N VAL A 71 -8.34 -1.21 -4.95
CA VAL A 71 -9.64 -1.18 -5.62
C VAL A 71 -9.57 -2.04 -6.87
N GLU A 72 -10.46 -3.01 -6.97
CA GLU A 72 -10.61 -3.90 -8.12
C GLU A 72 -11.65 -3.38 -9.11
N ASN A 73 -11.58 -3.87 -10.35
CA ASN A 73 -12.49 -3.45 -11.43
C ASN A 73 -13.97 -3.80 -11.16
N ASP A 74 -14.24 -4.85 -10.37
CA ASP A 74 -15.60 -5.24 -9.98
C ASP A 74 -16.15 -4.40 -8.81
N GLY A 75 -15.34 -3.50 -8.26
CA GLY A 75 -15.69 -2.61 -7.17
C GLY A 75 -15.26 -3.12 -5.80
N ASP A 76 -14.71 -4.32 -5.69
CA ASP A 76 -14.17 -4.79 -4.41
C ASP A 76 -12.98 -3.93 -3.99
N TYR A 77 -12.94 -3.57 -2.71
CA TYR A 77 -11.89 -2.74 -2.16
C TYR A 77 -11.44 -3.22 -0.78
N SER A 78 -10.19 -2.91 -0.45
CA SER A 78 -9.69 -3.02 0.92
C SER A 78 -8.74 -1.88 1.26
N ALA A 79 -8.75 -1.48 2.53
CA ALA A 79 -7.88 -0.47 3.10
C ALA A 79 -7.06 -1.07 4.23
N TRP A 80 -5.79 -0.66 4.31
CA TRP A 80 -4.81 -1.20 5.24
C TRP A 80 -3.95 -0.09 5.81
N GLU A 81 -3.55 -0.26 7.07
CA GLU A 81 -2.59 0.61 7.76
C GLU A 81 -1.41 -0.22 8.29
N TYR A 82 -0.19 0.29 8.11
CA TYR A 82 1.01 -0.32 8.69
C TYR A 82 1.25 0.22 10.09
N HIS A 83 1.15 -0.66 11.09
CA HIS A 83 1.41 -0.29 12.47
C HIS A 83 2.83 -0.69 12.86
N ARG A 84 3.67 0.31 13.12
CA ARG A 84 4.99 0.10 13.74
C ARG A 84 4.84 -0.07 15.26
N ASN A 85 5.38 -1.16 15.79
CA ASN A 85 5.47 -1.44 17.21
C ASN A 85 6.76 -0.81 17.79
N PRO A 86 6.77 -0.44 19.08
CA PRO A 86 7.95 0.16 19.73
C PRO A 86 9.20 -0.74 19.75
N ASP A 87 9.04 -2.04 19.55
CA ASP A 87 10.13 -3.03 19.50
C ASP A 87 10.78 -3.13 18.11
N GLY A 88 10.35 -2.30 17.15
CA GLY A 88 10.85 -2.27 15.79
C GLY A 88 10.18 -3.28 14.85
N THR A 89 9.22 -4.07 15.34
CA THR A 89 8.36 -4.90 14.48
C THR A 89 7.22 -4.05 13.91
N GLY A 90 6.51 -4.57 12.91
CA GLY A 90 5.27 -3.96 12.46
C GLY A 90 4.45 -4.91 11.63
N ASP A 91 3.18 -4.55 11.47
CA ASP A 91 2.17 -5.37 10.84
C ASP A 91 1.16 -4.51 10.10
N TRP A 92 0.77 -4.96 8.91
CA TRP A 92 -0.34 -4.38 8.15
C TRP A 92 -1.65 -4.86 8.76
N ARG A 93 -2.54 -3.92 9.05
CA ARG A 93 -3.87 -4.20 9.59
C ARG A 93 -4.91 -3.71 8.61
N GLN A 94 -5.82 -4.59 8.23
CA GLN A 94 -6.96 -4.21 7.43
C GLN A 94 -7.87 -3.30 8.27
N THR A 95 -8.10 -2.10 7.78
CA THR A 95 -8.95 -1.11 8.44
C THR A 95 -10.35 -1.07 7.85
N ASP A 96 -10.50 -1.43 6.57
CA ASP A 96 -11.78 -1.49 5.89
C ASP A 96 -11.78 -2.47 4.71
N GLN A 97 -12.95 -2.98 4.34
CA GLN A 97 -13.17 -3.81 3.15
C GLN A 97 -14.64 -3.75 2.73
N GLY A 98 -14.91 -3.79 1.43
CA GLY A 98 -16.26 -3.93 0.92
C GLY A 98 -16.31 -3.91 -0.61
N THR A 99 -17.48 -3.56 -1.14
CA THR A 99 -17.74 -3.42 -2.57
C THR A 99 -18.34 -2.05 -2.83
N LEU A 100 -17.73 -1.29 -3.73
CA LEU A 100 -18.17 0.07 -4.05
C LEU A 100 -19.51 0.04 -4.79
N GLY A 101 -20.49 0.76 -4.25
CA GLY A 101 -21.82 0.91 -4.89
C GLY A 101 -22.89 -0.05 -4.38
N GLU A 102 -22.60 -0.85 -3.35
CA GLU A 102 -23.60 -1.63 -2.60
C GLU A 102 -24.09 -0.95 -1.31
#